data_AF-A0A1M6LGH4-F1
#
_entry.id   AF-A0A1M6LGH4-F1
#
_cell.length_a   1.000
_cell.length_b   1.000
_cell.length_c   1.000
_cell.angle_alpha   90.00
_cell.angle_beta   90.00
_cell.angle_gamma   90.00
#
_symmetry.space_group_name_H-M   'P 1'
#
loop_
_entity.id
_entity.type
_entity.pdbx_description
1 polymer ?
#
loop_
_entity_poly.entity_id
_entity_poly.type
_entity_poly.pdbx_seq_one_letter_code
_entity_poly.pdbx_strand_id
1 'polypeptide(L)'
;MTPGLMIATFVGGFIFPFMISMCWGRLVDAFGPAGGWLAAAFIVGTTWTLNHGVGLIHQSGGAWIDMAWAAAFGLLAGAVYSGASLSKAMPTLISAVIGGTLGALILSFIL
;
A
#
# COMPACT_ATOMS: atom_id res chain seq x y z
N MET A 1 -8.49 4.80 -21.33
CA MET A 1 -7.34 4.00 -20.86
C MET A 1 -6.96 3.01 -21.96
N THR A 2 -5.70 2.95 -22.38
CA THR A 2 -5.26 1.99 -23.42
C THR A 2 -5.04 0.60 -22.81
N PRO A 3 -5.10 -0.50 -23.57
CA PRO A 3 -4.83 -1.84 -23.04
C PRO A 3 -3.48 -1.97 -22.32
N GLY A 4 -2.43 -1.34 -22.86
CA GLY A 4 -1.11 -1.33 -22.21
C GLY A 4 -1.13 -0.65 -20.83
N LEU A 5 -1.87 0.45 -20.70
CA LEU A 5 -2.03 1.14 -19.42
C LEU A 5 -2.88 0.35 -18.42
N MET A 6 -3.83 -0.47 -18.89
CA MET A 6 -4.57 -1.41 -18.03
C MET A 6 -3.62 -2.45 -17.42
N ILE A 7 -2.74 -3.03 -18.25
CA ILE A 7 -1.75 -4.02 -17.80
C ILE A 7 -0.76 -3.38 -16.83
N ALA A 8 -0.22 -2.21 -17.16
CA ALA A 8 0.68 -1.49 -16.27
C ALA A 8 0.02 -1.19 -14.92
N THR A 9 -1.25 -0.74 -14.94
CA THR A 9 -2.01 -0.44 -13.71
C THR A 9 -2.23 -1.69 -12.87
N PHE A 10 -2.55 -2.82 -13.51
CA PHE A 10 -2.69 -4.09 -12.81
C PHE A 10 -1.37 -4.52 -12.13
N VAL A 11 -0.24 -4.44 -12.85
CA VAL A 11 1.09 -4.78 -12.31
C VAL A 11 1.49 -3.83 -11.19
N GLY A 12 1.29 -2.52 -11.37
CA GLY A 12 1.57 -1.51 -10.36
C GLY A 12 0.68 -1.64 -9.12
N GLY A 13 -0.59 -1.97 -9.30
CA GLY A 13 -1.50 -2.29 -8.21
C GLY A 13 -1.08 -3.55 -7.45
N PHE A 14 -0.59 -4.57 -8.17
CA PHE A 14 -0.17 -5.84 -7.56
C PHE A 14 1.16 -5.74 -6.78
N ILE A 15 2.15 -5.02 -7.32
CA ILE A 15 3.51 -5.02 -6.75
C ILE A 15 3.52 -4.55 -5.30
N PHE A 16 2.71 -3.55 -4.96
CA PHE A 16 2.69 -2.98 -3.61
C PHE A 16 2.22 -3.95 -2.51
N PRO A 17 0.98 -4.49 -2.54
CA PRO A 17 0.55 -5.50 -1.57
C PRO A 17 1.42 -6.76 -1.59
N PHE A 18 1.95 -7.15 -2.74
CA PHE A 18 2.87 -8.28 -2.84
C PHE A 18 4.14 -8.03 -2.02
N MET A 19 4.79 -6.88 -2.19
CA MET A 19 6.00 -6.53 -1.44
C MET A 19 5.73 -6.42 0.06
N ILE A 20 4.59 -5.87 0.49
CA ILE A 20 4.20 -5.85 1.92
C ILE A 20 4.11 -7.29 2.45
N SER A 21 3.38 -8.16 1.74
CA SER A 21 3.14 -9.54 2.16
C SER A 21 4.41 -10.37 2.27
N MET A 22 5.38 -10.13 1.37
CA MET A 22 6.61 -10.92 1.29
C MET A 22 7.74 -10.40 2.19
N CYS A 23 7.80 -9.08 2.42
CA CYS A 23 8.98 -8.45 3.02
C CYS A 23 8.71 -7.79 4.38
N TRP A 24 7.51 -7.25 4.62
CA TRP A 24 7.26 -6.41 5.80
C TRP A 24 7.48 -7.18 7.11
N GLY A 25 6.84 -8.35 7.26
CA GLY A 25 6.98 -9.18 8.46
C GLY A 25 8.44 -9.54 8.73
N ARG A 26 9.20 -9.93 7.70
CA ARG A 26 10.61 -10.29 7.83
C ARG A 26 11.49 -9.13 8.30
N LEU A 27 11.20 -7.90 7.87
CA LEU A 27 11.92 -6.72 8.34
C LEU A 27 11.61 -6.44 9.82
N VAL A 28 10.35 -6.59 10.23
CA VAL A 28 9.95 -6.47 11.63
C VAL A 28 10.58 -7.56 12.50
N ASP A 29 10.63 -8.80 12.02
CA ASP A 29 11.27 -9.90 12.74
C ASP A 29 12.77 -9.68 12.94
N ALA A 30 13.45 -9.08 11.95
CA ALA A 30 14.89 -8.81 12.01
C ALA A 30 15.26 -7.57 12.84
N PHE A 31 14.45 -6.52 12.79
CA PHE A 31 14.80 -5.20 13.34
C PHE A 31 13.80 -4.67 14.38
N GLY A 32 12.82 -5.48 14.79
CA GLY A 32 11.74 -5.08 15.69
C GLY A 32 10.90 -3.93 15.12
N PRO A 33 10.41 -3.00 15.96
CA PRO A 33 9.63 -1.85 15.51
C PRO A 33 10.33 -0.98 14.46
N ALA A 34 11.67 -0.88 14.50
CA ALA A 34 12.44 -0.15 13.49
C ALA A 34 12.31 -0.79 12.10
N GLY A 35 12.15 -2.11 12.03
CA GLY A 35 11.86 -2.84 10.79
C GLY A 35 10.57 -2.39 10.11
N GLY A 36 9.55 -2.02 10.88
CA GLY A 36 8.31 -1.45 10.35
C GLY A 36 8.53 -0.08 9.70
N TRP A 37 9.37 0.77 10.29
CA TRP A 37 9.74 2.05 9.70
C TRP A 37 10.59 1.89 8.43
N LEU A 38 11.51 0.93 8.42
CA LEU A 38 12.28 0.58 7.22
C LEU A 38 11.37 0.06 6.11
N ALA A 39 10.43 -0.83 6.44
CA ALA A 39 9.44 -1.33 5.50
C ALA A 39 8.58 -0.19 4.94
N ALA A 40 8.10 0.72 5.79
CA ALA A 40 7.37 1.90 5.38
C ALA A 40 8.18 2.75 4.40
N ALA A 41 9.44 3.09 4.70
CA ALA A 41 10.25 3.92 3.81
C ALA A 41 10.58 3.22 2.48
N PHE A 42 11.11 1.99 2.54
CA PHE A 42 11.64 1.32 1.36
C PHE A 42 10.57 0.64 0.52
N ILE A 43 9.62 -0.08 1.13
CA ILE A 43 8.56 -0.75 0.37
C ILE A 43 7.61 0.32 -0.16
N VAL A 44 6.99 1.10 0.74
CA VAL A 44 5.98 2.09 0.33
C VAL A 44 6.61 3.14 -0.58
N GLY A 45 7.75 3.73 -0.20
CA GLY A 45 8.41 4.76 -1.00
C GLY A 45 8.79 4.28 -2.41
N THR A 46 9.43 3.13 -2.53
CA THR A 46 9.84 2.59 -3.84
C THR A 46 8.62 2.28 -4.72
N THR A 47 7.61 1.60 -4.18
CA THR A 47 6.41 1.27 -4.97
C THR A 47 5.61 2.53 -5.31
N TRP A 48 5.63 3.55 -4.45
CA TRP A 48 5.02 4.85 -4.75
C TRP A 48 5.72 5.54 -5.91
N THR A 49 7.06 5.54 -5.93
CA THR A 49 7.84 6.09 -7.05
C THR A 49 7.58 5.32 -8.35
N LEU A 50 7.49 3.99 -8.31
CA LEU A 50 7.16 3.19 -9.50
C LEU A 50 5.73 3.49 -10.01
N ASN A 51 4.76 3.54 -9.11
CA ASN A 51 3.35 3.70 -9.49
C ASN A 51 3.01 5.11 -9.96
N HIS A 52 3.49 6.13 -9.25
CA HIS A 52 3.11 7.52 -9.51
C HIS A 52 4.23 8.34 -10.15
N GLY A 53 5.50 8.04 -9.85
CA GLY A 53 6.64 8.72 -10.45
C GLY A 53 6.94 8.23 -11.87
N VAL A 54 7.00 6.90 -12.06
CA VAL A 54 7.20 6.26 -13.38
C VAL A 54 5.88 6.07 -14.12
N GLY A 55 4.75 6.09 -13.41
CA GLY A 55 3.41 6.06 -14.01
C GLY A 55 2.90 4.66 -14.34
N LEU A 56 3.25 3.63 -13.54
CA LEU A 56 2.67 2.30 -13.70
C LEU A 56 1.16 2.30 -13.45
N ILE A 57 0.66 3.08 -12.49
CA ILE A 57 -0.78 3.21 -12.25
C ILE A 57 -1.32 4.45 -12.94
N HIS A 58 -2.41 4.26 -13.69
CA HIS A 58 -3.18 5.39 -14.23
C HIS A 58 -3.81 6.21 -13.11
N GLN A 59 -3.39 7.47 -13.00
CA GLN A 59 -3.96 8.46 -12.09
C GLN A 59 -5.01 9.33 -12.79
N SER A 60 -6.18 9.47 -12.16
CA SER A 60 -7.27 10.31 -12.67
C SER A 60 -7.47 11.61 -11.87
N GLY A 61 -6.74 11.82 -10.77
CA GLY A 61 -6.87 13.00 -9.91
C GLY A 61 -5.56 13.40 -9.23
N GLY A 62 -5.59 14.51 -8.48
CA GLY A 62 -4.41 15.04 -7.78
C GLY A 62 -4.03 14.26 -6.50
N ALA A 63 -4.96 13.47 -5.96
CA ALA A 63 -4.72 12.61 -4.81
C ALA A 63 -4.50 11.15 -5.23
N TRP A 64 -3.35 10.60 -4.84
CA TRP A 64 -2.90 9.25 -5.19
C TRP A 64 -3.38 8.19 -4.18
N ILE A 65 -4.68 7.85 -4.24
CA ILE A 65 -5.33 6.93 -3.28
C ILE A 65 -5.41 5.48 -3.75
N ASP A 66 -5.24 5.24 -5.06
CA ASP A 66 -5.33 3.95 -5.72
C ASP A 66 -4.36 2.91 -5.15
N MET A 67 -3.11 3.29 -4.88
CA MET A 67 -2.12 2.37 -4.33
C MET A 67 -2.50 1.96 -2.88
N ALA A 68 -3.16 2.84 -2.11
CA ALA A 68 -3.69 2.48 -0.80
C ALA A 68 -4.83 1.46 -0.90
N TRP A 69 -5.73 1.62 -1.88
CA TRP A 69 -6.77 0.62 -2.16
C TRP A 69 -6.18 -0.71 -2.62
N ALA A 70 -5.14 -0.68 -3.47
CA ALA A 70 -4.44 -1.86 -3.90
C ALA A 70 -3.83 -2.63 -2.72
N ALA A 71 -3.21 -1.93 -1.76
CA ALA A 71 -2.76 -2.54 -0.50
C ALA A 71 -3.91 -3.16 0.29
N ALA A 72 -5.02 -2.44 0.49
CA ALA A 72 -6.15 -2.93 1.26
C ALA A 72 -6.70 -4.25 0.70
N PHE A 73 -7.04 -4.28 -0.60
CA PHE A 73 -7.60 -5.48 -1.22
C PHE A 73 -6.56 -6.60 -1.38
N GLY A 74 -5.32 -6.28 -1.72
CA GLY A 74 -4.26 -7.28 -1.86
C GLY A 74 -3.91 -7.96 -0.55
N LEU A 75 -3.84 -7.20 0.55
CA LEU A 75 -3.60 -7.76 1.88
C LEU A 75 -4.81 -8.54 2.40
N LEU A 76 -6.04 -8.10 2.11
CA LEU A 76 -7.25 -8.88 2.42
C LEU A 76 -7.26 -10.21 1.67
N ALA A 77 -6.93 -10.22 0.38
CA ALA A 77 -6.81 -11.45 -0.40
C ALA A 77 -5.73 -12.38 0.19
N GLY A 78 -4.56 -11.84 0.55
CA GLY A 78 -3.50 -12.59 1.23
C GLY A 78 -3.91 -13.12 2.60
N ALA A 79 -4.72 -12.36 3.35
CA ALA A 79 -5.26 -12.78 4.64
C ALA A 79 -6.25 -13.94 4.49
N VAL A 80 -7.16 -13.87 3.51
CA VAL A 80 -8.09 -14.97 3.19
C VAL A 80 -7.31 -16.23 2.79
N TYR A 81 -6.30 -16.08 1.92
CA TYR A 81 -5.48 -17.20 1.47
C TYR A 81 -4.71 -17.88 2.61
N SER A 82 -4.16 -17.10 3.54
CA SER A 82 -3.37 -17.61 4.67
C SER A 82 -4.22 -18.04 5.87
N GLY A 83 -5.55 -17.86 5.83
CA GLY A 83 -6.43 -18.11 6.98
C GLY A 83 -6.20 -17.14 8.14
N ALA A 84 -5.68 -15.95 7.86
CA ALA A 84 -5.40 -14.94 8.88
C ALA A 84 -6.69 -14.40 9.52
N SER A 85 -6.59 -14.07 10.81
CA SER A 85 -7.74 -13.62 11.59
C SER A 85 -7.99 -12.12 11.42
N LEU A 86 -9.17 -11.75 10.92
CA LEU A 86 -9.60 -10.36 10.81
C LEU A 86 -9.66 -9.65 12.17
N SER A 87 -10.02 -10.33 13.25
CA SER A 87 -10.08 -9.73 14.58
C SER A 87 -8.68 -9.34 15.09
N LYS A 88 -7.64 -10.11 14.74
CA LYS A 88 -6.25 -9.77 15.04
C LYS A 88 -5.72 -8.60 14.20
N ALA A 89 -6.26 -8.41 12.99
CA ALA A 89 -5.88 -7.30 12.11
C ALA A 89 -6.58 -5.98 12.47
N MET A 90 -7.59 -6.00 13.33
CA MET A 90 -8.42 -4.83 13.64
C MET A 90 -7.63 -3.60 14.12
N PRO A 91 -6.63 -3.71 15.02
CA PRO A 91 -5.82 -2.57 15.42
C PRO A 91 -5.12 -1.91 14.23
N THR A 92 -4.57 -2.71 13.32
CA THR A 92 -3.92 -2.23 12.10
C THR A 92 -4.90 -1.54 11.16
N LEU A 93 -6.11 -2.08 10.99
CA LEU A 93 -7.16 -1.46 10.18
C LEU A 93 -7.57 -0.09 10.74
N ILE A 94 -7.75 0.01 12.06
CA ILE A 94 -8.06 1.28 12.74
C ILE A 94 -6.93 2.28 12.53
N SER A 95 -5.67 1.87 12.74
CA SER A 95 -4.50 2.73 12.49
C SER A 95 -4.41 3.18 11.03
N ALA A 96 -4.74 2.32 10.07
CA ALA A 96 -4.76 2.66 8.65
C ALA A 96 -5.84 3.71 8.33
N VAL A 97 -7.04 3.59 8.90
CA VAL A 97 -8.12 4.58 8.74
C VAL A 97 -7.70 5.93 9.35
N ILE A 98 -7.14 5.93 10.57
CA ILE A 98 -6.68 7.15 11.22
C ILE A 98 -5.56 7.81 10.39
N GLY A 99 -4.54 7.05 10.01
CA GLY A 99 -3.42 7.55 9.22
C GLY A 99 -3.86 8.07 7.85
N GLY A 100 -4.74 7.35 7.15
CA GLY A 100 -5.31 7.79 5.88
C GLY A 100 -6.13 9.07 6.00
N THR A 101 -6.93 9.20 7.08
CA THR A 101 -7.72 10.42 7.35
C THR A 101 -6.82 11.62 7.63
N LEU A 102 -5.76 11.43 8.43
CA LEU A 102 -4.78 12.49 8.70
C LEU A 102 -4.02 12.88 7.44
N GLY A 103 -3.63 11.92 6.60
CA GLY A 103 -3.00 12.19 5.31
C GLY A 103 -3.91 12.99 4.38
N ALA A 104 -5.20 12.62 4.29
CA ALA A 104 -6.19 13.35 3.52
C ALA A 104 -6.39 14.79 4.04
N LEU A 105 -6.44 14.98 5.37
CA LEU A 105 -6.51 16.31 5.98
C LEU A 105 -5.30 17.16 5.59
N ILE A 106 -4.08 16.61 5.66
CA ILE A 106 -2.86 17.34 5.26
C ILE A 106 -2.95 17.75 3.78
N LEU A 107 -3.35 16.83 2.90
CA LEU A 107 -3.50 17.12 1.47
C LEU A 107 -4.58 18.16 1.18
N SER A 108 -5.63 18.26 2.00
CA SER A 108 -6.71 19.24 1.83
C SER A 108 -6.26 20.70 1.94
N PHE A 109 -5.07 20.97 2.47
CA PHE A 109 -4.51 22.31 2.57
C PHE A 109 -3.73 22.75 1.31
N ILE A 110 -3.47 21.82 0.37
CA ILE A 110 -2.58 22.07 -0.78
C ILE A 110 -3.10 21.55 -2.13
N LEU A 111 -4.15 20.73 -2.14
CA LEU A 111 -4.84 20.25 -3.35
C LEU A 111 -6.17 20.98 -3.55
#